data_AF-A0A2V6JIR4-F1
#
_entry.id   AF-A0A2V6JIR4-F1
#
_cell.length_a   1.000
_cell.length_b   1.000
_cell.length_c   1.000
_cell.angle_alpha   90.00
_cell.angle_beta   90.00
_cell.angle_gamma   90.00
#
_symmetry.space_group_name_H-M   'P 1'
#
loop_
_entity.id
_entity.type
_entity.pdbx_description
1 polymer ?
#
loop_
_entity_poly.entity_id
_entity_poly.type
_entity_poly.pdbx_seq_one_letter_code
_entity_poly.pdbx_strand_id
1 'polypeptide(L)' 'MKSRHGIAVVAVAVLWISAVDLCAREGTKDWVVLENCRLITNPANDGDSFHASAGAQEYIFRLYLVDAPET' A
#
# COMPACT_ATOMS: atom_id res chain seq x y z
N MET A 1 45.20 15.64 13.51
CA MET A 1 44.56 15.94 12.22
C MET A 1 43.53 14.85 11.95
N LYS A 2 42.23 15.14 12.09
CA LYS A 2 41.17 14.13 11.89
C LYS A 2 41.10 13.81 10.40
N SER A 3 41.30 12.54 10.03
CA SER A 3 41.40 12.09 8.63
C SER A 3 40.15 12.53 7.84
N ARG A 4 40.34 13.42 6.87
CA ARG A 4 39.27 13.93 5.98
C ARG A 4 38.56 12.78 5.25
N HIS A 5 39.29 11.70 4.95
CA HIS A 5 38.77 10.50 4.31
C HIS A 5 37.86 9.70 5.25
N GLY A 6 38.19 9.60 6.55
CA GLY A 6 37.34 8.94 7.53
C GLY A 6 36.01 9.67 7.73
N ILE A 7 36.03 11.01 7.72
CA ILE A 7 34.83 11.84 7.82
C ILE A 7 33.95 11.67 6.57
N ALA A 8 34.55 11.66 5.37
CA ALA A 8 33.83 11.48 4.12
C ALA A 8 33.15 10.09 4.03
N VAL A 9 33.84 9.02 4.43
CA VAL A 9 33.27 7.66 4.42
C VAL A 9 32.09 7.55 5.38
N VAL A 10 32.20 8.11 6.59
CA VAL A 10 31.09 8.13 7.56
C VAL A 10 29.91 8.94 7.02
N ALA A 11 30.16 10.12 6.42
CA ALA A 11 29.10 10.94 5.84
C ALA A 11 28.36 10.22 4.71
N VAL A 12 29.09 9.52 3.83
CA VAL A 12 28.49 8.70 2.75
C VAL A 12 27.68 7.55 3.35
N ALA A 13 28.22 6.81 4.32
CA ALA A 13 27.49 5.71 4.95
C ALA A 13 26.18 6.17 5.62
N VAL A 14 26.20 7.31 6.32
CA VAL A 14 24.99 7.90 6.94
C VAL A 14 23.98 8.32 5.87
N LEU A 15 24.43 8.95 4.78
CA LEU A 15 23.58 9.32 3.65
C LEU A 15 22.91 8.09 3.02
N TRP A 16 23.67 7.02 2.79
CA TRP A 16 23.15 5.78 2.22
C TRP A 16 22.12 5.10 3.13
N ILE A 17 22.38 5.00 4.43
CA ILE A 17 21.43 4.42 5.39
C ILE A 17 20.13 5.22 5.41
N SER A 18 20.23 6.55 5.47
CA SER A 18 19.04 7.43 5.48
C SER A 18 18.21 7.37 4.19
N ALA A 19 18.85 7.14 3.05
CA ALA A 19 18.15 6.99 1.77
C ALA A 19 17.37 5.67 1.70
N VAL A 20 17.91 4.59 2.28
CA VAL A 20 17.22 3.29 2.38
C VAL A 20 15.97 3.39 3.25
N ASP A 21 16.06 4.03 4.42
CA ASP A 21 14.92 4.20 5.32
C ASP A 21 13.79 5.05 4.72
N LEU A 22 14.12 6.08 3.94
CA LEU A 22 13.12 6.94 3.29
C LEU A 22 12.38 6.20 2.17
N CYS A 23 13.10 5.41 1.36
CA CYS A 23 12.51 4.63 0.28
C CYS A 23 11.71 3.42 0.79
N ALA A 24 11.99 2.93 2.00
CA ALA A 24 11.25 1.83 2.63
C ALA A 24 9.96 2.28 3.36
N ARG A 25 9.73 3.59 3.53
CA ARG A 25 8.55 4.17 4.21
C ARG A 25 7.26 4.18 3.37
N GLU A 26 7.07 3.22 2.48
CA GLU A 26 5.77 3.00 1.83
C GLU A 26 4.70 2.39 2.76
N GLY A 27 5.07 2.07 4.02
CA GLY A 27 4.30 1.24 4.95
C GLY A 27 3.33 1.95 5.90
N THR A 28 3.01 3.21 5.71
CA THR A 28 1.92 3.86 6.48
C THR A 28 1.06 4.70 5.55
N LYS A 29 0.47 4.06 4.54
CA LYS A 29 -0.77 4.60 4.00
C LYS A 29 -1.79 4.44 5.12
N ASP A 30 -2.24 5.56 5.68
CA ASP A 30 -3.31 5.55 6.67
C ASP A 30 -4.49 4.78 6.07
N TRP A 31 -4.83 3.66 6.70
CA TRP A 31 -5.94 2.84 6.24
C TRP A 31 -7.23 3.63 6.38
N VAL A 32 -8.01 3.70 5.31
CA VAL A 32 -9.32 4.34 5.32
C VAL A 32 -10.37 3.26 5.53
N VAL A 33 -11.26 3.48 6.50
CA VAL A 33 -12.44 2.66 6.70
C VAL A 33 -13.58 3.23 5.86
N LEU A 34 -14.15 2.39 4.98
CA LEU A 34 -15.37 2.71 4.26
C LEU A 34 -16.57 2.23 5.09
N GLU A 35 -17.35 3.18 5.57
CA GLU A 35 -18.51 2.92 6.44
C GLU A 35 -19.79 2.70 5.62
N ASN A 36 -20.74 1.95 6.19
CA ASN A 36 -22.07 1.70 5.60
C ASN A 36 -22.04 1.08 4.20
N CYS A 37 -21.08 0.19 3.95
CA CYS A 37 -20.96 -0.47 2.66
C CYS A 37 -22.16 -1.39 2.37
N ARG A 38 -22.64 -1.40 1.12
CA ARG A 38 -23.67 -2.33 0.65
C ARG A 38 -23.22 -3.00 -0.64
N LEU A 39 -23.34 -4.33 -0.69
CA LEU A 39 -23.10 -5.09 -1.92
C LEU A 39 -24.16 -4.72 -2.96
N ILE A 40 -23.72 -4.37 -4.16
CA ILE A 40 -24.59 -4.11 -5.31
C ILE A 40 -24.64 -5.40 -6.12
N THR A 41 -25.84 -5.92 -6.35
CA THR A 41 -26.02 -7.11 -7.20
C THR A 41 -25.56 -6.82 -8.62
N ASN A 42 -24.56 -7.56 -9.09
CA ASN A 42 -24.02 -7.49 -10.44
C ASN A 42 -23.64 -8.91 -10.88
N PRO A 43 -24.00 -9.35 -12.11
CA PRO A 43 -23.57 -10.65 -12.64
C PRO A 43 -22.05 -10.86 -12.67
N ALA A 44 -21.26 -9.78 -12.66
CA ALA A 44 -19.80 -9.84 -12.63
C ALA A 44 -19.20 -9.94 -11.21
N ASN A 45 -20.04 -10.00 -10.16
CA ASN A 45 -19.55 -10.26 -8.82
C ASN A 45 -19.11 -11.72 -8.70
N ASP A 46 -17.90 -11.93 -8.22
CA ASP A 46 -17.30 -13.23 -7.97
C ASP A 46 -16.52 -13.23 -6.64
N GLY A 47 -15.88 -14.33 -6.28
CA GLY A 47 -15.27 -14.53 -4.97
C GLY A 47 -14.12 -13.57 -4.63
N ASP A 48 -13.42 -13.03 -5.63
CA ASP A 48 -12.33 -12.06 -5.42
C ASP A 48 -12.64 -10.66 -5.98
N SER A 49 -13.74 -10.48 -6.68
CA SER A 49 -14.06 -9.24 -7.41
C SER A 49 -15.53 -8.88 -7.25
N PHE A 50 -15.86 -7.72 -6.69
CA PHE A 50 -17.26 -7.37 -6.40
C PHE A 50 -17.55 -5.86 -6.43
N HIS A 51 -18.81 -5.52 -6.72
CA HIS A 51 -19.33 -4.16 -6.76
C HIS A 51 -20.03 -3.79 -5.45
N ALA A 52 -19.62 -2.71 -4.80
CA ALA A 52 -20.24 -2.22 -3.57
C ALA A 52 -20.34 -0.70 -3.53
N SER A 53 -21.38 -0.18 -2.86
CA SER A 53 -21.50 1.24 -2.53
C SER A 53 -20.98 1.52 -1.12
N ALA A 54 -20.44 2.72 -0.92
CA ALA A 54 -20.20 3.33 0.39
C ALA A 54 -20.75 4.77 0.35
N GLY A 55 -21.92 4.98 0.97
CA GLY A 55 -22.63 6.26 0.88
C GLY A 55 -23.11 6.54 -0.54
N ALA A 56 -22.67 7.66 -1.13
CA ALA A 56 -23.02 8.08 -2.48
C ALA A 56 -22.04 7.56 -3.56
N GLN A 57 -20.96 6.90 -3.16
CA GLN A 57 -19.92 6.42 -4.06
C GLN A 57 -20.05 4.91 -4.27
N GLU A 58 -19.75 4.48 -5.49
CA GLU A 58 -19.66 3.06 -5.86
C GLU A 58 -18.21 2.69 -6.18
N TYR A 59 -17.85 1.44 -5.87
CA TYR A 59 -16.51 0.90 -5.99
C TYR A 59 -16.55 -0.54 -6.50
N ILE A 60 -15.65 -0.87 -7.41
CA ILE A 60 -15.34 -2.24 -7.78
C ILE A 60 -14.06 -2.64 -7.04
N PHE A 61 -14.14 -3.65 -6.18
CA PHE A 61 -13.01 -4.19 -5.45
C PHE A 61 -12.46 -5.42 -6.15
N ARG A 62 -11.13 -5.57 -6.15
CA ARG A 62 -10.45 -6.84 -6.41
C ARG A 62 -9.51 -7.18 -5.26
N LEU A 63 -9.64 -8.37 -4.72
CA LEU A 63 -8.81 -8.89 -3.65
C LEU A 63 -7.59 -9.54 -4.27
N TYR A 64 -6.44 -8.87 -4.17
CA TYR A 64 -5.18 -9.45 -4.62
C TYR A 64 -4.67 -10.50 -3.63
N LEU A 65 -3.95 -11.50 -4.15
CA LEU A 65 -3.33 -12.59 -3.36
C LEU A 65 -4.33 -13.53 -2.69
N VAL A 66 -5.57 -13.57 -3.17
CA VAL A 66 -6.60 -14.54 -2.81
C VAL A 66 -6.81 -15.48 -3.99
N ASP A 67 -6.98 -16.78 -3.71
CA ASP A 67 -7.49 -17.74 -4.67
C ASP A 67 -8.97 -17.96 -4.37
N ALA A 68 -9.83 -17.63 -5.32
CA ALA A 68 -11.28 -17.73 -5.19
C ALA A 68 -11.84 -18.60 -6.31
N PRO A 69 -12.88 -19.42 -6.04
CA PRO A 69 -13.56 -20.14 -7.10
C PRO A 69 -14.22 -19.13 -8.05
N GLU A 70 -13.98 -19.29 -9.35
CA GLU A 70 -14.68 -18.50 -10.36
C GLU A 70 -16.11 -19.05 -10.54
N THR A 71 -17.12 -18.17 -10.67
CA THR A 71 -18.53 -18.57 -10.86
C THR A 71 -19.08 -18.33 -12.27
#